data_AF-A0A1X7SG30-F1
#
_entry.id   AF-A0A1X7SG30-F1
#
_cell.length_a   1.000
_cell.length_b   1.000
_cell.length_c   1.000
_cell.angle_alpha   90.00
_cell.angle_beta   90.00
_cell.angle_gamma   90.00
#
_symmetry.space_group_name_H-M   'P 1'
#
loop_
_entity.id
_entity.type
_entity.pdbx_description
1 polymer ?
#
loop_
_entity_poly.entity_id
_entity_poly.type
_entity_poly.pdbx_seq_one_letter_code
_entity_poly.pdbx_strand_id
1 'polypeptide(L)' 'VPLSLGADLVLHSMTKYLNGHCDVLMGALCTNEKKIHEKLKFLQL' A
#
# COMPACT_ATOMS: atom_id res chain seq x y z
N VAL A 1 -2.77 11.27 -0.41
CA VAL A 1 -3.81 12.01 0.36
C VAL A 1 -3.89 11.53 1.81
N PRO A 2 -4.09 10.24 2.15
CA PRO A 2 -4.25 9.87 3.57
C PRO A 2 -2.95 9.96 4.38
N LEU A 3 -1.80 9.61 3.80
CA LEU A 3 -0.48 9.81 4.42
C LEU A 3 -0.20 11.29 4.75
N SER A 4 -0.63 12.20 3.88
CA SER A 4 -0.47 13.65 4.08
C SER A 4 -1.42 14.21 5.15
N LEU A 5 -2.45 13.45 5.54
CA LEU A 5 -3.40 13.79 6.59
C LEU A 5 -3.00 13.19 7.96
N GLY A 6 -1.81 12.59 8.05
CA GLY A 6 -1.27 12.03 9.29
C GLY A 6 -1.54 10.54 9.50
N ALA A 7 -2.00 9.81 8.49
CA ALA A 7 -2.06 8.36 8.58
C ALA A 7 -0.64 7.75 8.52
N ASP A 8 -0.35 6.81 9.42
CA ASP A 8 0.94 6.10 9.45
C ASP A 8 1.07 5.06 8.33
N LEU A 9 -0.06 4.48 7.92
CA LEU A 9 -0.14 3.40 6.94
C LEU A 9 -1.42 3.52 6.10
N VAL A 10 -1.29 3.26 4.80
CA VAL A 10 -2.42 3.25 3.87
C VAL A 10 -2.41 1.94 3.09
N LEU A 11 -3.55 1.28 3.05
CA LEU A 11 -3.78 0.08 2.25
C LEU A 11 -4.64 0.42 1.04
N HIS A 12 -4.20 0.00 -0.14
CA HIS A 12 -4.94 0.10 -1.38
C HIS A 12 -5.25 -1.28 -1.94
N SER A 13 -6.54 -1.54 -2.21
CA SER A 13 -6.92 -2.64 -3.09
C SER A 13 -6.73 -2.19 -4.54
N MET A 14 -5.69 -2.70 -5.19
CA MET A 14 -5.37 -2.27 -6.54
C MET A 14 -6.29 -2.91 -7.58
N THR A 15 -6.93 -4.03 -7.29
CA THR A 15 -7.91 -4.70 -8.20
C THR A 15 -9.10 -3.83 -8.62
N LYS A 16 -9.32 -2.69 -7.97
CA LYS A 16 -10.52 -1.86 -8.12
C LYS A 16 -10.19 -0.74 -9.12
N TYR A 17 -10.51 0.50 -8.76
CA TYR A 17 -10.26 1.68 -9.58
C TYR A 17 -8.80 1.89 -9.97
N LEU A 18 -7.84 1.40 -9.16
CA LEU A 18 -6.41 1.55 -9.42
C LEU A 18 -5.91 0.69 -10.59
N ASN A 19 -6.39 -0.54 -10.71
CA ASN A 19 -6.15 -1.38 -11.88
C ASN A 19 -7.07 -0.96 -13.04
N GLY A 20 -8.36 -0.74 -12.76
CA GLY A 20 -9.33 -0.20 -13.73
C GLY A 20 -9.71 -1.13 -14.89
N HIS A 21 -9.07 -2.31 -15.02
CA HIS A 21 -9.25 -3.23 -16.14
C HIS A 21 -9.71 -4.63 -15.70
N CYS A 22 -9.89 -4.85 -14.39
CA CYS A 22 -10.39 -6.08 -13.77
C CYS A 22 -9.55 -7.34 -14.05
N ASP A 23 -8.28 -7.19 -14.44
CA ASP A 23 -7.39 -8.28 -14.86
C ASP A 23 -6.24 -8.54 -13.88
N VAL A 24 -6.08 -7.72 -12.83
CA VAL A 24 -5.02 -7.87 -11.82
C VAL A 24 -5.58 -7.97 -10.41
N LEU A 25 -5.16 -9.01 -9.69
CA LEU A 25 -5.34 -9.15 -8.25
C LEU A 25 -4.08 -8.68 -7.52
N MET A 26 -4.14 -7.49 -6.90
CA MET A 26 -2.99 -6.90 -6.22
C MET A 26 -3.42 -5.95 -5.11
N GLY A 27 -2.56 -5.79 -4.10
CA GLY A 27 -2.71 -4.82 -3.01
C GLY A 27 -1.41 -4.05 -2.78
N ALA A 28 -1.51 -2.80 -2.34
CA ALA A 28 -0.37 -1.95 -2.02
C ALA A 28 -0.49 -1.43 -0.59
N LEU A 29 0.62 -1.49 0.14
CA LEU A 29 0.78 -0.86 1.45
C LEU A 29 1.76 0.31 1.30
N CYS A 30 1.33 1.51 1.70
CA CYS A 30 2.12 2.73 1.60
C CYS A 30 2.34 3.32 3.00
N THR A 31 3.58 3.66 3.32
CA THR A 31 3.96 4.32 4.59
C THR A 31 5.14 5.27 4.32
N ASN A 32 5.23 6.34 5.12
CA ASN A 32 6.40 7.23 5.11
C ASN A 32 7.45 6.81 6.16
N GLU A 33 7.13 5.89 7.07
CA GLU A 33 8.04 5.49 8.14
C GLU A 33 8.96 4.35 7.69
N LYS A 34 10.26 4.61 7.68
CA LYS A 34 11.28 3.62 7.26
C LYS A 34 11.24 2.32 8.06
N LYS A 35 11.03 2.39 9.38
CA LYS A 35 10.99 1.20 10.25
C LYS A 35 9.82 0.28 9.89
N ILE A 36 8.65 0.85 9.60
CA ILE A 36 7.47 0.08 9.16
C ILE A 36 7.75 -0.51 7.77
N HIS A 37 8.30 0.29 6.86
CA HIS A 37 8.64 -0.17 5.51
C HIS A 37 9.60 -1.37 5.53
N GLU A 38 10.67 -1.33 6.32
CA GLU A 38 11.64 -2.44 6.43
C GLU A 38 10.99 -3.74 6.93
N LYS A 39 10.10 -3.65 7.93
CA LYS A 39 9.34 -4.81 8.44
C LYS A 39 8.40 -5.38 7.37
N LEU A 40 7.65 -4.52 6.68
CA LEU A 40 6.73 -4.96 5.63
C LEU A 40 7.47 -5.59 4.45
N LYS A 41 8.60 -5.01 4.06
CA LYS A 41 9.45 -5.53 2.99
C LYS A 41 10.03 -6.91 3.34
N PHE A 42 10.44 -7.11 4.59
CA PHE A 42 10.89 -8.43 5.07
C PHE A 42 9.81 -9.51 4.92
N LEU A 43 8.54 -9.18 5.19
CA LEU A 43 7.41 -10.11 5.11
C LEU A 43 6.95 -10.43 3.67
N GLN A 44 7.37 -9.64 2.69
CA GLN A 44 7.03 -9.82 1.27
C GLN A 44 8.11 -10.59 0.48
N LEU A 45 9.20 -10.99 1.15
CA LEU A 45 10.23 -11.90 0.65
C LEU A 45 9.80 -13.35 0.87
#